data_AF-A0A1G2Y677-F1
#
_entry.id   AF-A0A1G2Y677-F1
#
_cell.length_a   1.000
_cell.length_b   1.000
_cell.length_c   1.000
_cell.angle_alpha   90.00
_cell.angle_beta   90.00
_cell.angle_gamma   90.00
#
_symmetry.space_group_name_H-M   'P 1'
#
loop_
_entity.id
_entity.type
_entity.pdbx_description
1 polymer ?
#
loop_
_entity_poly.entity_id
_entity_poly.type
_entity_poly.pdbx_seq_one_letter_code
_entity_poly.pdbx_strand_id
1 'polypeptide(L)'
;MKAKRGFTLVEILIVVVILGILAAIVIPQFTEASSEAKVSSLVSNLQTVRSQIELFKIQHNDMFPGECGDATFVEALTMTTDQYGNKDAAGKYGKYLQSFPKNPFVEDDSATVDDESSAVATSGTPGDGSAGWMWVNHEFRSNDAVDANHLTL
;
A
#
# COMPACT_ATOMS: atom_id res chain seq x y z
N MET A 1 20.62 59.47 -14.49
CA MET A 1 20.51 58.65 -13.26
C MET A 1 19.18 57.90 -13.32
N LYS A 2 19.17 56.56 -13.33
CA LYS A 2 17.91 55.78 -13.33
C LYS A 2 17.32 55.81 -11.92
N ALA A 3 16.11 56.32 -11.77
CA ALA A 3 15.37 56.25 -10.51
C ALA A 3 15.09 54.77 -10.17
N LYS A 4 15.59 54.29 -9.03
CA LYS A 4 15.18 53.00 -8.48
C LYS A 4 13.76 53.16 -7.94
N ARG A 5 12.78 52.55 -8.60
CA ARG A 5 11.41 52.42 -8.06
C ARG A 5 11.48 51.36 -6.95
N GLY A 6 11.26 51.76 -5.71
CA GLY A 6 11.13 50.85 -4.58
C GLY A 6 9.72 50.28 -4.50
N PHE A 7 9.59 49.05 -4.03
CA PHE A 7 8.29 48.44 -3.69
C PHE A 7 7.62 49.23 -2.56
N THR A 8 6.31 49.45 -2.67
CA THR A 8 5.54 50.05 -1.59
C THR A 8 5.18 49.00 -0.53
N LEU A 9 5.13 49.37 0.74
CA LEU A 9 4.67 48.47 1.82
C LEU A 9 3.23 48.01 1.59
N VAL A 10 2.40 48.88 1.00
CA VAL A 10 1.00 48.59 0.68
C VAL A 10 0.88 47.51 -0.40
N GLU A 11 1.78 47.49 -1.41
CA GLU A 11 1.82 46.42 -2.41
C GLU A 11 2.12 45.06 -1.81
N ILE A 12 3.07 44.98 -0.87
CA ILE A 12 3.36 43.72 -0.21
C ILE A 12 2.22 43.30 0.70
N LEU A 13 1.57 44.26 1.39
CA LEU A 13 0.45 43.98 2.28
C LEU A 13 -0.76 43.38 1.54
N ILE A 14 -1.17 43.94 0.40
CA ILE A 14 -2.29 43.37 -0.36
C ILE A 14 -1.97 41.99 -0.92
N VAL A 15 -0.72 41.75 -1.35
CA VAL A 15 -0.31 40.45 -1.88
C VAL A 15 -0.38 39.36 -0.82
N VAL A 16 0.15 39.60 0.40
CA VAL A 16 0.09 38.59 1.46
C VAL A 16 -1.34 38.32 1.94
N VAL A 17 -2.22 39.32 1.91
CA VAL A 17 -3.65 39.14 2.22
C VAL A 17 -4.32 38.23 1.19
N ILE A 18 -4.08 38.47 -0.11
CA ILE A 18 -4.64 37.62 -1.17
C ILE A 18 -4.07 36.19 -1.08
N LEU A 19 -2.75 36.04 -0.87
CA LEU A 19 -2.13 34.72 -0.67
C LEU A 19 -2.68 33.99 0.55
N GLY A 20 -2.98 34.71 1.64
CA GLY A 20 -3.60 34.14 2.84
C GLY A 20 -5.01 33.58 2.57
N ILE A 21 -5.84 34.31 1.83
CA ILE A 21 -7.20 33.86 1.47
C ILE A 21 -7.12 32.62 0.56
N LEU A 22 -6.23 32.62 -0.43
CA LEU A 22 -6.04 31.47 -1.32
C LEU A 22 -5.55 30.24 -0.56
N ALA A 23 -4.57 30.41 0.33
CA ALA A 23 -4.03 29.30 1.14
C ALA A 23 -5.11 28.67 2.04
N ALA A 24 -5.99 29.49 2.63
CA ALA A 24 -7.05 29.00 3.51
C ALA A 24 -8.05 28.06 2.81
N ILE A 25 -8.30 28.25 1.52
CA ILE A 25 -9.22 27.40 0.74
C ILE A 25 -8.48 26.16 0.20
N VAL A 26 -7.24 26.32 -0.26
CA VAL A 26 -6.49 25.26 -0.96
C VAL A 26 -6.00 24.16 0.00
N ILE A 27 -5.54 24.52 1.20
CA ILE A 27 -4.97 23.55 2.16
C ILE A 27 -5.94 22.43 2.57
N PRO A 28 -7.20 22.70 2.99
CA PRO A 28 -8.12 21.63 3.35
C PRO A 28 -8.47 20.74 2.15
N GLN A 29 -8.74 21.34 0.99
CA GLN A 29 -9.04 20.61 -0.24
C GLN A 29 -7.89 19.68 -0.65
N PHE A 30 -6.64 20.15 -0.57
CA PHE A 30 -5.48 19.34 -0.92
C PHE A 30 -5.28 18.16 0.05
N THR A 31 -5.58 18.37 1.34
CA THR A 31 -5.46 17.31 2.36
C THR A 31 -6.49 16.20 2.14
N GLU A 32 -7.74 16.57 1.83
CA GLU A 32 -8.80 15.62 1.49
C GLU A 32 -8.48 14.82 0.23
N ALA A 33 -8.10 15.51 -0.86
CA ALA A 33 -7.74 14.86 -2.11
C ALA A 33 -6.53 13.91 -1.95
N SER A 34 -5.57 14.28 -1.11
CA SER A 34 -4.42 13.41 -0.80
C SER A 34 -4.85 12.17 -0.03
N SER A 35 -5.80 12.29 0.92
CA SER A 35 -6.34 11.15 1.65
C SER A 35 -7.14 10.21 0.73
N GLU A 36 -7.98 10.76 -0.14
CA GLU A 36 -8.75 10.00 -1.12
C GLU A 36 -7.84 9.24 -2.10
N ALA A 37 -6.76 9.88 -2.56
CA ALA A 37 -5.76 9.23 -3.42
C ALA A 37 -5.08 8.04 -2.72
N LYS A 38 -4.79 8.15 -1.42
CA LYS A 38 -4.23 7.04 -0.62
C LYS A 38 -5.22 5.88 -0.51
N VAL A 39 -6.50 6.16 -0.23
CA VAL A 39 -7.56 5.13 -0.15
C VAL A 39 -7.73 4.43 -1.50
N SER A 40 -7.82 5.18 -2.59
CA SER A 40 -7.96 4.63 -3.94
C SER A 40 -6.78 3.72 -4.31
N SER A 41 -5.56 4.15 -3.98
CA SER A 41 -4.35 3.35 -4.17
C SER A 41 -4.36 2.06 -3.34
N LEU A 42 -4.80 2.13 -2.08
CA LEU A 42 -4.94 0.96 -1.21
C LEU A 42 -5.92 -0.07 -1.77
N VAL A 43 -7.11 0.37 -2.20
CA VAL A 43 -8.13 -0.51 -2.79
C VAL A 43 -7.63 -1.16 -4.08
N SER A 44 -6.97 -0.39 -4.95
CA SER A 44 -6.38 -0.90 -6.18
C SER A 44 -5.30 -1.96 -5.89
N ASN A 45 -4.46 -1.73 -4.89
CA ASN A 45 -3.42 -2.67 -4.48
C ASN A 45 -4.03 -3.95 -3.89
N LEU A 46 -5.04 -3.85 -3.03
CA LEU A 46 -5.77 -5.00 -2.49
C LEU A 46 -6.36 -5.88 -3.60
N GLN A 47 -7.06 -5.27 -4.56
CA GLN A 47 -7.66 -5.99 -5.68
C GLN A 47 -6.60 -6.68 -6.55
N THR A 48 -5.47 -6.00 -6.79
CA THR A 48 -4.36 -6.55 -7.55
C THR A 48 -3.79 -7.79 -6.86
N VAL A 49 -3.48 -7.70 -5.56
CA VAL A 49 -2.91 -8.82 -4.79
C VAL A 49 -3.91 -9.98 -4.70
N ARG A 50 -5.19 -9.72 -4.42
CA ARG A 50 -6.24 -10.76 -4.39
C ARG A 50 -6.35 -11.51 -5.73
N SER A 51 -6.33 -10.79 -6.85
CA SER A 51 -6.34 -11.41 -8.17
C SER A 51 -5.10 -12.27 -8.44
N GLN A 52 -3.93 -11.84 -7.95
CA GLN A 52 -2.70 -12.64 -8.08
C GLN A 52 -2.71 -13.88 -7.19
N ILE A 53 -3.28 -13.81 -5.99
CA ILE A 53 -3.47 -14.98 -5.10
C ILE A 53 -4.38 -16.02 -5.78
N GLU A 54 -5.49 -15.59 -6.39
CA GLU A 54 -6.38 -16.50 -7.12
C GLU A 54 -5.67 -17.15 -8.31
N LEU A 55 -4.85 -16.38 -9.04
CA LEU A 55 -4.06 -16.93 -10.15
C LEU A 55 -3.01 -17.92 -9.67
N PHE A 56 -2.34 -17.64 -8.55
CA PHE A 56 -1.40 -18.56 -7.91
C PHE A 56 -2.09 -19.88 -7.58
N LYS A 57 -3.27 -19.80 -6.94
CA LYS A 57 -4.06 -20.96 -6.52
C LYS A 57 -4.41 -21.89 -7.69
N ILE A 58 -4.82 -21.33 -8.82
CA ILE A 58 -5.14 -22.10 -10.04
C ILE A 58 -3.92 -22.89 -10.55
N GLN A 59 -2.72 -22.33 -10.41
CA GLN A 59 -1.49 -22.93 -10.93
C GLN A 59 -0.83 -23.90 -9.94
N HIS A 60 -1.17 -23.82 -8.65
CA HIS A 60 -0.55 -24.58 -7.57
C HIS A 60 -1.54 -25.53 -6.88
N ASN A 61 -2.33 -26.27 -7.67
CA ASN A 61 -3.23 -27.32 -7.17
C ASN A 61 -4.19 -26.86 -6.06
N ASP A 62 -4.80 -25.68 -6.23
CA ASP A 62 -5.73 -25.07 -5.26
C ASP A 62 -5.11 -24.68 -3.91
N MET A 63 -3.77 -24.65 -3.80
CA MET A 63 -3.06 -24.21 -2.60
C MET A 63 -2.85 -22.69 -2.59
N PHE A 64 -2.89 -22.09 -1.41
CA PHE A 64 -2.63 -20.66 -1.25
C PHE A 64 -1.12 -20.35 -1.12
N PRO A 65 -0.69 -19.12 -1.45
CA PRO A 65 0.68 -18.69 -1.22
C PRO A 65 1.06 -18.82 0.27
N GLY A 66 2.23 -19.40 0.57
CA GLY A 66 2.70 -19.63 1.94
C GLY A 66 2.27 -20.96 2.57
N GLU A 67 1.31 -21.68 1.98
CA GLU A 67 0.87 -23.00 2.47
C GLU A 67 1.53 -24.17 1.73
N CYS A 68 2.22 -23.87 0.63
CA CYS A 68 2.87 -24.86 -0.20
C CYS A 68 4.36 -24.57 -0.34
N GLY A 69 5.16 -25.63 -0.22
CA GLY A 69 6.60 -25.56 -0.40
C GLY A 69 7.33 -24.79 0.70
N ASP A 70 8.39 -24.09 0.32
CA ASP A 70 9.27 -23.34 1.21
C ASP A 70 9.25 -21.81 0.98
N ALA A 71 8.44 -21.34 0.02
CA ALA A 71 8.23 -19.93 -0.24
C ALA A 71 7.28 -19.32 0.81
N THR A 72 7.69 -18.21 1.42
CA THR A 72 6.78 -17.36 2.22
C THR A 72 5.71 -16.75 1.32
N PHE A 73 4.61 -16.25 1.90
CA PHE A 73 3.52 -15.61 1.15
C PHE A 73 4.02 -14.56 0.13
N VAL A 74 4.92 -13.66 0.54
CA VAL A 74 5.47 -12.62 -0.34
C VAL A 74 6.38 -13.21 -1.43
N GLU A 75 7.22 -14.19 -1.08
CA GLU A 75 8.11 -14.85 -2.04
C GLU A 75 7.30 -15.62 -3.10
N ALA A 76 6.25 -16.33 -2.69
CA ALA A 76 5.38 -17.10 -3.58
C ALA A 76 4.70 -16.21 -4.65
N LEU A 77 4.43 -14.94 -4.35
CA LEU A 77 3.86 -13.99 -5.30
C LEU A 77 4.91 -13.23 -6.13
N THR A 78 6.11 -13.01 -5.60
CA THR A 78 7.14 -12.16 -6.22
C THR A 78 8.26 -12.93 -6.93
N MET A 79 8.39 -14.23 -6.63
CA MET A 79 9.37 -15.12 -7.23
C MET A 79 8.70 -16.14 -8.15
N THR A 80 9.52 -16.92 -8.83
CA THR A 80 9.05 -18.09 -9.57
C THR A 80 9.13 -19.31 -8.67
N THR A 81 8.13 -20.18 -8.77
CA THR A 81 8.01 -21.41 -7.97
C THR A 81 7.69 -22.60 -8.87
N ASP A 82 7.91 -23.79 -8.35
CA ASP A 82 7.39 -25.03 -8.93
C ASP A 82 5.89 -25.19 -8.63
N GLN A 83 5.25 -26.25 -9.15
CA GLN A 83 3.82 -26.54 -8.92
C GLN A 83 3.43 -26.78 -7.44
N TYR A 84 4.41 -26.91 -6.55
CA TYR A 84 4.24 -27.16 -5.13
C TYR A 84 4.66 -25.96 -4.26
N GLY A 85 5.01 -24.81 -4.85
CA GLY A 85 5.42 -23.61 -4.11
C GLY A 85 6.87 -23.63 -3.63
N ASN A 86 7.70 -24.57 -4.10
CA ASN A 86 9.12 -24.56 -3.75
C ASN A 86 9.87 -23.52 -4.61
N LYS A 87 10.81 -22.83 -3.97
CA LYS A 87 11.75 -21.90 -4.61
C LYS A 87 12.74 -22.69 -5.46
N ASP A 88 12.60 -22.65 -6.78
CA ASP A 88 13.57 -23.21 -7.70
C ASP A 88 14.11 -22.14 -8.68
N ALA A 89 15.37 -22.31 -9.09
CA ALA A 89 16.01 -21.39 -10.03
C ALA A 89 15.46 -21.50 -11.47
N ALA A 90 14.62 -22.50 -11.73
CA ALA A 90 14.03 -22.82 -13.03
C ALA A 90 12.50 -22.67 -13.04
N GLY A 91 11.93 -21.94 -12.08
CA GLY A 91 10.51 -21.92 -11.77
C GLY A 91 9.61 -21.76 -12.98
N LYS A 92 8.70 -22.72 -13.09
CA LYS A 92 7.75 -22.84 -14.19
C LYS A 92 6.54 -21.94 -14.00
N TYR A 93 6.23 -21.56 -12.76
CA TYR A 93 5.09 -20.76 -12.36
C TYR A 93 5.56 -19.49 -11.63
N GLY A 94 4.79 -18.40 -11.70
CA GLY A 94 5.23 -17.06 -11.25
C GLY A 94 5.99 -16.26 -12.34
N LYS A 95 6.41 -15.01 -12.15
CA LYS A 95 6.12 -14.08 -11.05
C LYS A 95 4.72 -13.47 -11.22
N TYR A 96 3.92 -13.48 -10.17
CA TYR A 96 2.57 -12.91 -10.19
C TYR A 96 2.59 -11.41 -9.91
N LEU A 97 3.55 -10.96 -9.09
CA LEU A 97 3.83 -9.56 -8.82
C LEU A 97 5.28 -9.24 -9.17
N GLN A 98 5.51 -8.08 -9.78
CA GLN A 98 6.88 -7.59 -10.03
C GLN A 98 7.57 -7.13 -8.74
N SER A 99 6.79 -6.52 -7.84
CA SER A 99 7.15 -6.17 -6.48
C SER A 99 5.87 -6.17 -5.65
N PHE A 100 5.98 -6.50 -4.37
CA PHE A 100 4.84 -6.41 -3.49
C PHE A 100 4.46 -4.94 -3.25
N PRO A 101 3.18 -4.54 -3.39
CA PRO A 101 2.79 -3.14 -3.23
C PRO A 101 2.96 -2.66 -1.78
N LYS A 102 3.40 -1.42 -1.62
CA LYS A 102 3.45 -0.76 -0.30
C LYS A 102 2.05 -0.31 0.12
N ASN A 103 1.77 -0.38 1.42
CA ASN A 103 0.57 0.25 1.98
C ASN A 103 0.79 1.78 2.10
N PRO A 104 -0.06 2.64 1.49
CA PRO A 104 0.02 4.11 1.59
C PRO A 104 -0.12 4.73 2.99
N PHE A 105 -0.57 3.95 3.99
CA PHE A 105 -0.79 4.39 5.38
C PHE A 105 0.34 3.99 6.33
N VAL A 106 1.28 3.15 5.89
CA VAL A 106 2.46 2.77 6.68
C VAL A 106 3.68 3.56 6.23
N GLU A 107 4.38 4.16 7.20
CA GLU A 107 5.57 4.98 6.92
C GLU A 107 6.77 4.11 6.53
N ASP A 108 6.87 2.91 7.09
CA ASP A 108 7.96 1.98 6.79
C ASP A 108 7.88 1.47 5.35
N ASP A 109 9.03 1.44 4.66
CA ASP A 109 9.12 1.10 3.24
C ASP A 109 9.13 -0.40 2.96
N SER A 110 8.95 -1.18 4.03
CA SER A 110 8.87 -2.62 3.97
C SER A 110 7.46 -3.04 3.55
N ALA A 111 7.37 -3.82 2.48
CA ALA A 111 6.15 -4.51 2.09
C ALA A 111 5.88 -5.67 3.07
N THR A 112 5.65 -5.33 4.33
CA THR A 112 5.41 -6.27 5.41
C THR A 112 3.99 -6.81 5.31
N VAL A 113 3.90 -8.13 5.19
CA VAL A 113 2.67 -8.88 5.32
C VAL A 113 2.80 -9.69 6.59
N ASP A 114 1.89 -9.48 7.54
CA ASP A 114 1.76 -10.38 8.68
C ASP A 114 1.10 -11.67 8.20
N ASP A 115 1.83 -12.79 8.33
CA ASP A 115 1.37 -14.13 7.97
C ASP A 115 1.20 -14.97 9.25
N GLU A 116 0.01 -15.51 9.47
CA GLU A 116 -0.35 -16.38 10.60
C GLU A 116 0.51 -17.67 10.66
N SER A 117 1.14 -18.07 9.55
CA SER A 117 2.03 -19.24 9.48
C SER A 117 3.38 -19.06 10.20
N SER A 118 3.80 -17.82 10.48
CA SER A 118 5.02 -17.54 11.23
C SER A 118 4.68 -17.11 12.66
N ALA A 119 5.09 -17.93 13.63
CA ALA A 119 5.12 -17.60 15.07
C ALA A 119 6.00 -16.37 15.42
N VAL A 120 6.49 -15.67 14.41
CA VAL A 120 7.07 -14.34 14.46
C VAL A 120 6.10 -13.42 13.71
N ALA A 121 4.96 -13.15 14.32
CA ALA A 121 4.37 -11.83 14.19
C ALA A 121 5.43 -10.87 14.74
N THR A 122 6.33 -10.38 13.87
CA THR A 122 7.26 -9.31 14.22
C THR A 122 6.41 -8.07 14.42
N SER A 123 5.90 -7.93 15.65
CA SER A 123 5.12 -6.79 16.16
C SER A 123 4.03 -6.33 15.20
N GLY A 124 2.90 -7.04 15.26
CA GLY A 124 1.70 -6.73 14.51
C GLY A 124 0.47 -7.25 15.24
N THR A 125 0.14 -6.75 16.43
CA THR A 125 -1.25 -6.95 16.90
C THR A 125 -2.15 -6.29 15.85
N PRO A 126 -3.25 -6.91 15.39
CA PRO A 126 -4.17 -6.24 14.47
C PRO A 126 -4.54 -4.85 15.04
N GLY A 127 -4.06 -3.79 14.38
CA GLY A 127 -4.21 -2.40 14.83
C GLY A 127 -3.03 -1.73 15.54
N ASP A 128 -1.81 -2.30 15.57
CA ASP A 128 -0.62 -1.58 16.07
C ASP A 128 0.06 -0.68 15.03
N GLY A 129 -0.35 -0.77 13.77
CA GLY A 129 0.09 0.11 12.68
C GLY A 129 1.49 -0.20 12.13
N SER A 130 2.14 -1.30 12.55
CA SER A 130 3.49 -1.64 12.10
C SER A 130 3.56 -2.43 10.79
N ALA A 131 2.61 -3.31 10.50
CA ALA A 131 2.55 -4.05 9.23
C ALA A 131 1.31 -3.68 8.41
N GLY A 132 1.49 -3.04 7.26
CA GLY A 132 0.37 -2.48 6.48
C GLY A 132 -0.57 -3.51 5.87
N TRP A 133 -0.11 -4.74 5.69
CA TRP A 133 -0.86 -5.81 5.06
C TRP A 133 -0.97 -7.02 5.98
N MET A 134 -2.10 -7.72 5.89
CA MET A 134 -2.38 -8.90 6.69
C MET A 134 -2.86 -10.04 5.78
N TRP A 135 -2.35 -11.25 6.04
CA TRP A 135 -2.82 -12.49 5.45
C TRP A 135 -3.28 -13.44 6.56
N VAL A 136 -4.59 -13.61 6.68
CA VAL A 136 -5.21 -14.38 7.77
C VAL A 136 -6.41 -15.16 7.23
N ASN A 137 -6.57 -16.43 7.61
CA ASN A 137 -7.69 -17.27 7.15
C ASN A 137 -7.90 -17.29 5.61
N HIS A 138 -6.80 -17.31 4.84
CA HIS A 138 -6.79 -17.24 3.37
C HIS A 138 -7.36 -15.95 2.77
N GLU A 139 -7.38 -14.87 3.55
CA GLU A 139 -7.88 -13.58 3.11
C GLU A 139 -6.81 -12.51 3.25
N PHE A 140 -6.58 -11.79 2.15
CA PHE A 140 -5.68 -10.63 2.14
C PHE A 140 -6.44 -9.36 2.51
N ARG A 141 -5.99 -8.69 3.56
CA ARG A 141 -6.62 -7.51 4.18
C ARG A 141 -5.57 -6.42 4.44
N SER A 142 -6.00 -5.18 4.56
CA SER A 142 -5.15 -4.12 5.12
C SER A 142 -5.37 -4.01 6.63
N ASN A 143 -4.33 -3.67 7.39
CA ASN A 143 -4.46 -3.44 8.84
C ASN A 143 -5.13 -2.09 9.18
N ASP A 144 -5.42 -1.26 8.18
CA ASP A 144 -6.00 0.07 8.33
C ASP A 144 -7.52 0.03 8.52
N ALA A 145 -8.04 0.95 9.32
CA ALA A 145 -9.48 1.09 9.62
C ALA A 145 -10.39 1.31 8.39
N VAL A 146 -9.82 1.60 7.22
CA VAL A 146 -10.56 1.80 5.96
C VAL A 146 -11.22 0.50 5.50
N ASP A 147 -10.63 -0.67 5.76
CA ASP A 147 -11.20 -1.97 5.36
C ASP A 147 -12.41 -2.39 6.22
N ALA A 148 -12.43 -1.96 7.49
CA ALA A 148 -13.51 -2.29 8.43
C ALA A 148 -14.88 -1.73 8.02
N ASN A 149 -14.91 -0.64 7.25
CA ASN A 149 -16.14 0.02 6.82
C ASN A 149 -16.50 -0.17 5.34
N HIS A 150 -15.62 -0.74 4.50
CA HIS A 150 -15.79 -0.71 3.04
C HIS A 150 -15.96 -2.09 2.36
N LEU A 151 -15.89 -3.20 3.11
CA LEU A 151 -16.06 -4.57 2.58
C LEU A 151 -17.24 -5.36 3.19
N THR A 152 -18.24 -4.69 3.78
CA THR A 152 -19.50 -5.35 4.13
C THR A 152 -20.51 -5.23 2.99
N LEU A 153 -20.39 -6.11 1.99
CA LEU A 153 -21.50 -6.49 1.10
C LEU A 153 -21.53 -8.00 0.94
#